data_AF-A0A257HR30-F1
#
_entry.id   AF-A0A257HR30-F1
#
_cell.length_a   1.000
_cell.length_b   1.000
_cell.length_c   1.000
_cell.angle_alpha   90.00
_cell.angle_beta   90.00
_cell.angle_gamma   90.00
#
_symmetry.space_group_name_H-M   'P 1'
#
loop_
_entity.id
_entity.type
_entity.pdbx_description
1 polymer ?
#
loop_
_entity_poly.entity_id
_entity_poly.type
_entity_poly.pdbx_seq_one_letter_code
_entity_poly.pdbx_strand_id
1 'polypeptide(L)'
;MLNQTAKFRIGEIVRHRLFPFRGVIYDVDPEFANTEEWWEAIPENLRPRKDQPFYHLLAENDETHYVAYVSEQNLLPDTSGEPVEHPTVAELFADFDGKSYARKPDLKLN
;
A
#
# COMPACT_ATOMS: atom_id res chain seq x y z
N MET A 1 0.49 8.23 23.94
CA MET A 1 1.29 7.97 22.72
C MET A 1 0.88 6.60 22.21
N LEU A 2 0.25 6.52 21.03
CA LEU A 2 -0.07 5.24 20.39
C LEU A 2 1.24 4.68 19.81
N ASN A 3 1.84 3.70 20.50
CA ASN A 3 2.98 2.92 19.99
C ASN A 3 2.46 1.85 19.01
N GLN A 4 1.88 2.26 17.88
CA GLN A 4 1.51 1.31 16.84
C GLN A 4 2.68 1.17 15.86
N THR A 5 3.31 0.00 15.89
CA THR A 5 4.33 -0.37 14.92
C THR A 5 3.64 -0.82 13.64
N ALA A 6 3.87 -0.08 12.54
CA ALA A 6 3.42 -0.46 11.20
C ALA A 6 3.89 -1.88 10.85
N LYS A 7 2.98 -2.73 10.38
CA LYS A 7 3.26 -4.14 10.05
C LYS A 7 4.07 -4.30 8.75
N PHE A 8 3.84 -3.39 7.81
CA PHE A 8 4.47 -3.41 6.50
C PHE A 8 5.37 -2.19 6.31
N ARG A 9 6.41 -2.35 5.49
CA ARG A 9 7.39 -1.30 5.18
C ARG A 9 7.26 -0.86 3.72
N ILE A 10 7.76 0.34 3.46
CA ILE A 10 7.85 0.87 2.09
C ILE A 10 8.79 -0.01 1.27
N GLY A 11 8.35 -0.37 0.06
CA GLY A 11 8.96 -1.33 -0.83
C GLY A 11 8.39 -2.74 -0.70
N GLU A 12 7.71 -3.11 0.39
CA GLU A 12 7.09 -4.44 0.49
C GLU A 12 5.89 -4.57 -0.45
N ILE A 13 5.76 -5.75 -1.07
CA ILE A 13 4.57 -6.10 -1.85
C ILE A 13 3.52 -6.72 -0.93
N VAL A 14 2.30 -6.22 -1.05
CA VAL A 14 1.13 -6.67 -0.30
C VAL A 14 -0.01 -6.95 -1.26
N ARG A 15 -1.00 -7.71 -0.78
CA ARG A 15 -2.26 -7.93 -1.48
C ARG A 15 -3.42 -7.58 -0.58
N HIS A 16 -4.52 -7.18 -1.20
CA HIS A 16 -5.74 -6.92 -0.46
C HIS A 16 -6.40 -8.24 0.00
N ARG A 17 -6.99 -8.24 1.20
CA ARG A 17 -7.64 -9.41 1.79
C ARG A 17 -8.88 -9.86 1.03
N LEU A 18 -9.70 -8.89 0.60
CA LEU A 18 -11.01 -9.10 -0.04
C LEU A 18 -10.99 -8.91 -1.56
N PHE A 19 -10.45 -7.79 -2.05
CA PHE A 19 -10.38 -7.49 -3.47
C PHE A 19 -9.14 -8.09 -4.16
N PRO A 20 -9.24 -8.51 -5.42
CA PRO A 20 -8.16 -9.18 -6.15
C PRO A 20 -7.17 -8.18 -6.74
N PHE A 21 -6.39 -7.52 -5.88
CA PHE A 21 -5.26 -6.69 -6.32
C PHE A 21 -4.07 -6.87 -5.39
N ARG A 22 -2.89 -6.57 -5.93
CA ARG A 22 -1.62 -6.47 -5.20
C ARG A 22 -0.93 -5.15 -5.51
N GLY A 23 0.06 -4.80 -4.73
CA GLY A 23 0.80 -3.56 -4.94
C GLY A 23 1.99 -3.40 -4.02
N VAL A 24 2.90 -2.51 -4.42
CA VAL A 24 4.05 -2.12 -3.60
C VAL A 24 3.72 -0.89 -2.79
N ILE A 25 4.06 -0.92 -1.50
CA ILE A 25 3.90 0.23 -0.61
C ILE A 25 4.93 1.29 -0.97
N TYR A 26 4.49 2.51 -1.27
CA TYR A 26 5.38 3.65 -1.48
C TYR A 26 5.31 4.70 -0.38
N ASP A 27 4.21 4.76 0.39
CA ASP A 27 4.06 5.66 1.52
C ASP A 27 3.13 5.10 2.61
N VAL A 28 3.16 5.69 3.81
CA VAL A 28 2.36 5.29 4.96
C VAL A 28 1.96 6.48 5.83
N ASP A 29 0.67 6.60 6.12
CA ASP A 29 0.13 7.50 7.14
C ASP A 29 -0.01 6.74 8.47
N PRO A 30 0.32 7.35 9.63
CA PRO A 30 0.20 6.70 10.93
C PRO A 30 -1.25 6.38 11.32
N GLU A 31 -2.20 7.14 10.77
CA GLU A 31 -3.64 7.00 10.93
C GLU A 31 -4.37 7.46 9.65
N PHE A 32 -5.69 7.32 9.59
CA PHE A 32 -6.46 7.76 8.43
C PHE A 32 -6.24 9.25 8.12
N ALA A 33 -5.75 9.56 6.92
CA ALA A 33 -5.39 10.91 6.48
C ALA A 33 -6.01 11.27 5.12
N ASN A 34 -7.24 10.82 4.87
CA ASN A 34 -8.03 11.18 3.69
C ASN A 34 -9.31 11.92 4.12
N THR A 35 -10.17 12.31 3.17
CA THR A 35 -11.35 13.12 3.48
C THR A 35 -12.47 12.28 4.12
N GLU A 36 -13.34 12.94 4.89
CA GLU A 36 -14.48 12.26 5.51
C GLU A 36 -15.46 11.75 4.46
N GLU A 37 -15.63 12.47 3.35
CA GLU A 37 -16.52 12.06 2.25
C GLU A 37 -16.04 10.74 1.62
N TRP A 38 -14.73 10.57 1.46
CA TRP A 38 -14.16 9.30 0.99
C TRP A 38 -14.48 8.18 1.96
N TRP A 39 -14.36 8.45 3.26
CA TRP A 39 -14.69 7.48 4.32
C TRP A 39 -16.16 7.06 4.30
N GLU A 40 -17.05 8.04 4.19
CA GLU A 40 -18.49 7.83 4.18
C GLU A 40 -18.95 7.09 2.91
N ALA A 41 -18.25 7.27 1.78
CA ALA A 41 -18.49 6.55 0.54
C ALA A 41 -18.19 5.04 0.63
N ILE A 42 -17.38 4.60 1.60
CA ILE A 42 -17.17 3.17 1.85
C ILE A 42 -18.43 2.58 2.48
N PRO A 43 -18.93 1.42 1.99
CA PRO A 43 -20.03 0.70 2.63
C PRO A 43 -19.76 0.48 4.12
N GLU A 44 -20.75 0.74 4.97
CA GLU A 44 -20.58 0.77 6.43
C GLU A 44 -19.95 -0.51 7.00
N ASN A 45 -20.30 -1.67 6.45
CA ASN A 45 -19.76 -2.98 6.84
C ASN A 45 -18.31 -3.24 6.39
N LEU A 46 -17.77 -2.38 5.52
CA LEU A 46 -16.40 -2.46 5.00
C LEU A 46 -15.52 -1.30 5.48
N ARG A 47 -16.08 -0.32 6.20
CA ARG A 47 -15.32 0.80 6.75
C ARG A 47 -14.23 0.27 7.69
N PRO A 48 -12.94 0.58 7.42
CA PRO A 48 -11.88 0.17 8.34
C PRO A 48 -11.99 0.95 9.65
N ARG A 49 -11.08 0.73 10.61
CA ARG A 49 -10.94 1.68 11.73
C ARG A 49 -9.97 2.80 11.35
N LYS A 50 -10.17 4.03 11.83
CA LYS A 50 -9.29 5.17 11.51
C LYS A 50 -7.98 5.16 12.33
N ASP A 51 -8.00 4.55 13.52
CA ASP A 51 -6.89 4.48 14.48
C ASP A 51 -5.87 3.37 14.15
N GLN A 52 -5.40 3.33 12.91
CA GLN A 52 -4.39 2.38 12.42
C GLN A 52 -3.65 2.95 11.21
N PRO A 53 -2.45 2.43 10.86
CA PRO A 53 -1.77 2.87 9.65
C PRO A 53 -2.58 2.65 8.37
N PHE A 54 -2.48 3.61 7.45
CA PHE A 54 -2.99 3.51 6.08
C PHE A 54 -1.82 3.61 5.10
N TYR A 55 -1.86 2.78 4.08
CA TYR A 55 -0.77 2.63 3.13
C TYR A 55 -1.18 3.13 1.76
N HIS A 56 -0.24 3.79 1.09
CA HIS A 56 -0.35 4.14 -0.32
C HIS A 56 0.39 3.11 -1.16
N LEU A 57 -0.33 2.53 -2.12
CA LEU A 57 0.15 1.43 -2.96
C LEU A 57 0.18 1.87 -4.42
N LEU A 58 1.26 1.52 -5.13
CA LEU A 58 1.21 1.35 -6.57
C LEU A 58 0.63 -0.04 -6.82
N ALA A 59 -0.64 -0.11 -7.21
CA ALA A 59 -1.43 -1.32 -7.27
C ALA A 59 -1.72 -1.77 -8.71
N GLU A 60 -1.92 -3.07 -8.87
CA GLU A 60 -2.27 -3.71 -10.13
C GLU A 60 -3.32 -4.82 -9.91
N ASN A 61 -4.10 -5.05 -10.95
CA ASN A 61 -4.94 -6.24 -11.10
C ASN A 61 -4.80 -6.76 -12.53
N ASP A 62 -5.59 -7.76 -12.90
CA ASP A 62 -5.52 -8.40 -14.22
C ASP A 62 -5.85 -7.45 -15.40
N GLU A 63 -6.35 -6.24 -15.14
CA GLU A 63 -6.84 -5.32 -16.16
C GLU A 63 -6.06 -4.00 -16.24
N THR A 64 -5.57 -3.48 -15.11
CA THR A 64 -5.06 -2.11 -15.02
C THR A 64 -4.13 -1.86 -13.82
N HIS A 65 -3.49 -0.69 -13.84
CA HIS A 65 -2.59 -0.17 -12.81
C HIS A 65 -3.17 1.14 -12.24
N TYR A 66 -3.11 1.32 -10.92
CA TYR A 66 -3.66 2.49 -10.23
C TYR A 66 -3.02 2.70 -8.85
N VAL A 67 -3.27 3.88 -8.26
CA VAL A 67 -2.89 4.17 -6.87
C VAL A 67 -4.02 3.76 -5.94
N ALA A 68 -3.69 3.02 -4.88
CA ALA A 68 -4.66 2.60 -3.85
C ALA A 68 -4.29 3.14 -2.47
N TYR A 69 -5.31 3.55 -1.70
CA TYR A 69 -5.19 3.95 -0.30
C TYR A 69 -5.91 2.92 0.59
N VAL A 70 -5.15 2.20 1.43
CA VAL A 70 -5.66 0.97 2.07
C VAL A 70 -5.24 0.89 3.54
N SER A 71 -6.19 0.56 4.41
CA SER A 71 -5.94 0.32 5.84
C SER A 71 -5.10 -0.94 6.08
N GLU A 72 -4.24 -0.93 7.09
CA GLU A 72 -3.41 -2.09 7.47
C GLU A 72 -4.20 -3.40 7.66
N GLN A 73 -5.37 -3.35 8.32
CA GLN A 73 -6.21 -4.56 8.56
C GLN A 73 -6.63 -5.31 7.29
N ASN A 74 -6.68 -4.60 6.16
CA ASN A 74 -7.11 -5.13 4.87
C ASN A 74 -5.95 -5.62 4.00
N LEU A 75 -4.72 -5.49 4.48
CA LEU A 75 -3.53 -5.96 3.77
C LEU A 75 -3.04 -7.30 4.31
N LEU A 76 -2.48 -8.09 3.40
CA LEU A 76 -1.78 -9.34 3.67
C LEU A 76 -0.44 -9.30 2.93
N PRO A 77 0.62 -9.96 3.46
CA PRO A 77 1.85 -10.14 2.70
C PRO A 77 1.56 -10.83 1.37
N ASP A 78 2.19 -10.34 0.31
CA ASP A 78 2.24 -11.08 -0.93
C ASP A 78 3.35 -12.13 -0.86
N THR A 79 3.02 -13.37 -1.24
CA THR A 79 3.95 -14.51 -1.18
C THR A 79 4.19 -15.13 -2.55
N SER A 80 3.81 -14.44 -3.63
CA SER A 80 4.00 -14.96 -4.99
C SER A 80 5.46 -14.98 -5.41
N GLY A 81 6.28 -14.04 -4.91
CA GLY A 81 7.65 -13.84 -5.36
C GLY A 81 7.76 -12.97 -6.62
N GLU A 82 6.63 -12.54 -7.18
CA GLU A 82 6.58 -11.81 -8.45
C GLU A 82 6.67 -10.30 -8.23
N PRO A 83 7.32 -9.54 -9.13
CA PRO A 83 7.32 -8.09 -9.08
C PRO A 83 5.91 -7.51 -9.33
N VAL A 84 5.72 -6.23 -9.01
CA VAL A 84 4.58 -5.41 -9.45
C VAL A 84 5.00 -4.64 -10.70
N GLU A 85 4.19 -4.67 -11.74
CA GLU A 85 4.42 -4.11 -13.08
C GLU A 85 3.95 -2.66 -13.24
N HIS A 86 3.37 -2.06 -12.19
CA HIS A 86 2.92 -0.67 -12.22
C HIS A 86 4.01 0.28 -12.77
N PRO A 87 3.75 1.06 -13.84
CA PRO A 87 4.80 1.80 -14.56
C PRO A 87 5.68 2.72 -13.69
N THR A 88 5.06 3.39 -12.70
CA THR A 88 5.74 4.28 -11.75
C THR A 88 6.67 3.55 -10.76
N VAL A 89 6.63 2.22 -10.65
CA VAL A 89 7.54 1.46 -9.78
C VAL A 89 8.98 1.72 -10.17
N ALA A 90 9.28 1.71 -11.48
CA ALA A 90 10.61 1.96 -12.00
C ALA A 90 11.10 3.39 -11.74
N GLU A 91 10.23 4.34 -11.36
CA GLU A 91 10.60 5.71 -11.00
C GLU A 91 11.03 5.81 -9.54
N LEU A 92 10.32 5.13 -8.63
CA LEU A 92 10.50 5.23 -7.16
C LEU A 92 11.47 4.21 -6.59
N PHE A 93 11.58 3.04 -7.22
CA PHE A 93 12.27 1.88 -6.68
C PHE A 93 13.41 1.39 -7.59
N ALA A 94 14.39 0.75 -6.98
CA ALA A 94 15.52 0.13 -7.66
C ALA A 94 15.32 -1.40 -7.72
N ASP A 95 16.20 -2.16 -7.07
CA ASP A 95 16.22 -3.61 -7.14
C ASP A 95 15.04 -4.26 -6.40
N PHE A 96 14.56 -5.39 -6.91
CA PHE A 96 13.55 -6.24 -6.27
C PHE A 96 14.20 -7.55 -5.82
N ASP A 97 13.99 -7.92 -4.55
CA ASP A 97 14.61 -9.12 -3.93
C ASP A 97 13.69 -10.36 -3.90
N GLY A 98 12.54 -10.31 -4.57
CA GLY A 98 11.51 -11.35 -4.51
C GLY A 98 10.45 -11.11 -3.42
N LYS A 99 10.66 -10.14 -2.53
CA LYS A 99 9.68 -9.76 -1.49
C LYS A 99 9.43 -8.25 -1.46
N SER A 100 10.49 -7.47 -1.64
CA SER A 100 10.47 -6.03 -1.49
C SER A 100 11.41 -5.35 -2.46
N TYR A 101 11.08 -4.10 -2.76
CA TYR A 101 11.90 -3.21 -3.54
C TYR A 101 12.81 -2.36 -2.65
N ALA A 102 14.05 -2.18 -3.08
CA ALA A 102 14.94 -1.17 -2.53
C ALA A 102 14.48 0.23 -2.96
N ARG A 103 14.42 1.17 -2.03
CA ARG A 103 14.20 2.58 -2.36
C ARG A 103 15.37 3.12 -3.18
N LYS A 104 15.08 3.98 -4.15
CA LYS A 104 16.14 4.76 -4.79
C LYS A 104 16.74 5.76 -3.79
N PRO A 105 18.07 5.82 -3.66
CA PRO A 105 18.74 6.74 -2.74
C PRO A 105 18.50 8.22 -3.07
N ASP A 106 18.18 8.55 -4.32
CA ASP A 106 18.08 9.94 -4.80
C ASP A 106 16.65 10.51 -4.78
N LEU A 107 15.65 9.73 -4.33
CA LEU A 107 14.27 10.19 -4.28
C LEU A 107 14.05 11.04 -3.02
N LYS A 108 14.22 12.36 -3.14
CA LYS A 108 13.73 13.29 -2.12
C LYS A 108 12.21 13.33 -2.19
N LEU A 109 11.56 12.61 -1.27
CA LEU A 109 10.16 12.87 -0.95
C LEU A 109 10.12 14.26 -0.29
N ASN A 110 9.41 15.19 -0.91
CA ASN A 110 9.29 16.58 -0.48
C ASN A 110 8.54 16.70 0.84
#